data_AF-A0ABC8KBP0-F1
#
_entry.id   AF-A0ABC8KBP0-F1
#
_cell.length_a   1.000
_cell.length_b   1.000
_cell.length_c   1.000
_cell.angle_alpha   90.00
_cell.angle_beta   90.00
_cell.angle_gamma   90.00
#
_symmetry.space_group_name_H-M   'P 1'
#
loop_
_entity.id
_entity.type
_entity.pdbx_description
1 polymer ?
#
loop_
_entity_poly.entity_id
_entity_poly.type
_entity_poly.pdbx_seq_one_letter_code
_entity_poly.pdbx_strand_id
1 'polypeptide(L)'
;MSNQKKRNFQTEAFKHRVVVDPKYADKTWQILERAIHQIYNQDASGLSFEELYRNAYNMVLHKFGDKLYTGFIATMTGHLKEKSKLIEVAQGGSFLEELNKKWNEHNKALEMIRDVLMYMDRTYVESAKKPHVHPMGLSLWKDNVVRSPKIYSRLLETLLDLVKKERTGEVIDRGLLRNVTKMFMDLGNLCIRLILRSLFWMLLLCFTRLSLRSLLSLVIVGITRRKLRNV
;
A
#
# COMPACT_ATOMS: atom_id res chain seq x y z
N MET A 1 -39.13 20.60 55.34
CA MET A 1 -38.67 20.14 54.02
C MET A 1 -37.79 21.23 53.42
N SER A 2 -36.46 21.05 53.44
CA SER A 2 -35.50 22.06 52.99
C SER A 2 -35.32 21.98 51.47
N ASN A 3 -35.61 23.08 50.77
CA ASN A 3 -35.59 23.15 49.32
C ASN A 3 -34.17 23.47 48.84
N GLN A 4 -33.38 22.45 48.48
CA GLN A 4 -32.04 22.64 47.93
C GLN A 4 -32.12 23.19 46.50
N LYS A 5 -31.77 24.47 46.36
CA LYS A 5 -31.68 25.16 45.07
C LYS A 5 -30.57 24.53 44.22
N LYS A 6 -30.95 23.82 43.15
CA LYS A 6 -30.04 23.22 42.17
C LYS A 6 -29.16 24.32 41.56
N ARG A 7 -27.86 24.34 41.87
CA ARG A 7 -26.90 25.24 41.22
C ARG A 7 -26.66 24.71 39.80
N ASN A 8 -27.15 25.42 38.80
CA ASN A 8 -26.76 25.18 37.42
C ASN A 8 -25.28 25.52 37.27
N PHE A 9 -24.44 24.50 37.08
CA PHE A 9 -23.06 24.70 36.66
C PHE A 9 -23.08 25.04 35.16
N GLN A 10 -22.96 26.32 34.84
CA GLN A 10 -22.54 26.72 33.49
C GLN A 10 -21.03 26.51 33.40
N THR A 11 -20.61 25.40 32.79
CA THR A 11 -19.25 25.28 32.28
C THR A 11 -19.13 26.23 31.10
N GLU A 12 -18.60 27.42 31.33
CA GLU A 12 -18.12 28.27 30.25
C GLU A 12 -17.11 27.46 29.43
N ALA A 13 -17.33 27.39 28.12
CA ALA A 13 -16.38 26.77 27.23
C ALA A 13 -15.08 27.59 27.33
N PHE A 14 -14.06 27.03 27.98
CA PHE A 14 -12.70 27.54 27.91
C PHE A 14 -12.25 27.48 26.46
N LYS A 15 -12.55 28.53 25.68
CA LYS A 15 -12.03 28.77 24.35
C LYS A 15 -10.59 29.24 24.49
N HIS A 16 -9.74 28.45 25.15
CA HIS A 16 -8.31 28.61 24.98
C HIS A 16 -8.00 28.08 23.58
N ARG A 17 -8.18 28.96 22.60
CA ARG A 17 -7.72 28.73 21.24
C ARG A 17 -6.20 28.72 21.37
N VAL A 18 -5.62 27.55 21.62
CA VAL A 18 -4.16 27.38 21.60
C VAL A 18 -3.75 27.88 20.22
N VAL A 19 -3.16 29.07 20.18
CA VAL A 19 -2.57 29.62 18.97
C VAL A 19 -1.32 28.77 18.75
N VAL A 20 -1.49 27.71 18.00
CA VAL A 20 -0.40 26.81 17.67
C VAL A 20 0.57 27.59 16.80
N ASP A 21 1.79 27.78 17.30
CA ASP A 21 2.90 28.39 16.55
C ASP A 21 2.99 27.73 15.16
N PRO A 22 3.05 28.50 14.06
CA PRO A 22 3.28 27.94 12.72
C PRO A 22 4.43 26.92 12.66
N LYS A 23 5.47 27.10 13.49
CA LYS A 23 6.63 26.19 13.59
C LYS A 23 6.33 24.87 14.29
N TYR A 24 5.25 24.77 15.07
CA TYR A 24 4.85 23.52 15.71
C TYR A 24 4.52 22.44 14.68
N ALA A 25 3.81 22.82 13.61
CA ALA A 25 3.44 21.89 12.53
C ALA A 25 4.69 21.33 11.83
N ASP A 26 5.71 22.16 11.61
CA ASP A 26 6.98 21.74 11.02
C ASP A 26 7.75 20.78 11.93
N LYS A 27 7.89 21.12 13.21
CA LYS A 27 8.61 20.26 14.17
C LYS A 27 7.91 18.91 14.35
N THR A 28 6.59 18.91 14.46
CA THR A 28 5.80 17.69 14.63
C THR A 28 5.86 16.84 13.36
N TRP A 29 5.79 17.47 12.18
CA TRP A 29 5.97 16.77 10.92
C TRP A 29 7.34 16.12 10.81
N GLN A 30 8.43 16.82 11.19
CA GLN A 30 9.78 16.23 11.15
C GLN A 30 9.91 14.98 12.03
N ILE A 31 9.23 14.93 13.18
CA ILE A 31 9.21 13.73 14.02
C ILE A 31 8.52 12.57 13.29
N LEU A 32 7.35 12.83 12.69
CA LEU A 32 6.60 11.82 11.95
C LEU A 32 7.36 11.36 10.69
N GLU A 33 7.97 12.27 9.96
CA GLU A 33 8.78 11.99 8.77
C GLU A 33 9.97 11.10 9.11
N ARG A 34 10.71 11.40 10.19
CA ARG A 34 11.81 10.55 10.68
C ARG A 34 11.32 9.16 11.07
N ALA A 35 10.17 9.06 11.72
CA ALA A 35 9.58 7.77 12.06
C ALA A 35 9.19 6.98 10.81
N ILE A 36 8.62 7.62 9.78
CA ILE A 36 8.35 6.98 8.49
C ILE A 36 9.65 6.45 7.87
N HIS A 37 10.74 7.22 7.91
CA HIS A 37 12.05 6.76 7.44
C HIS A 37 12.55 5.53 8.22
N GLN A 38 12.46 5.54 9.55
CA GLN A 38 12.84 4.40 10.39
C GLN A 38 12.00 3.15 10.11
N ILE A 39 10.68 3.33 9.93
CA ILE A 39 9.77 2.24 9.52
C ILE A 39 10.21 1.63 8.19
N TYR A 40 10.53 2.46 7.18
CA TYR A 40 10.98 1.97 5.87
C TYR A 40 12.38 1.32 5.90
N ASN A 41 13.23 1.73 6.84
CA ASN A 41 14.55 1.15 7.10
C ASN A 41 14.50 -0.10 7.98
N GLN A 42 13.30 -0.58 8.36
CA GLN A 42 13.09 -1.75 9.21
C GLN A 42 13.63 -1.58 10.64
N ASP A 43 13.80 -0.34 11.10
CA ASP A 43 14.26 0.01 12.45
C ASP A 43 13.13 0.63 13.27
N ALA A 44 12.01 -0.10 13.39
CA ALA A 44 10.82 0.37 14.10
C ALA A 44 10.85 0.05 15.62
N SER A 45 11.88 -0.63 16.11
CA SER A 45 11.94 -1.15 17.48
C SER A 45 12.01 -0.06 18.56
N GLY A 46 12.62 1.08 18.23
CA GLY A 46 12.74 2.24 19.12
C GLY A 46 11.57 3.24 19.03
N LEU A 47 10.55 2.98 18.20
CA LEU A 47 9.45 3.92 17.98
C LEU A 47 8.34 3.74 19.00
N SER A 48 7.90 4.85 19.62
CA SER A 48 6.66 4.90 20.40
C SER A 48 5.47 5.16 19.48
N PHE A 49 4.76 4.11 19.08
CA PHE A 49 3.57 4.24 18.22
C PHE A 49 2.46 5.12 18.83
N GLU A 50 2.33 5.12 20.15
CA GLU A 50 1.40 6.00 20.86
C GLU A 50 1.78 7.47 20.72
N GLU A 51 3.07 7.80 20.85
CA GLU A 51 3.55 9.17 20.68
C GLU A 51 3.38 9.64 19.23
N LEU A 52 3.72 8.79 18.26
CA LEU A 52 3.53 9.08 16.84
C LEU A 52 2.05 9.30 16.51
N TYR A 53 1.17 8.45 17.02
CA TYR A 53 -0.27 8.61 16.86
C TYR A 53 -0.76 9.93 17.47
N ARG A 54 -0.31 10.29 18.68
CA ARG A 54 -0.68 11.56 19.34
C ARG A 54 -0.20 12.78 18.54
N ASN A 55 1.01 12.71 17.99
CA ASN A 55 1.57 13.75 17.12
C ASN A 55 0.73 13.93 15.85
N ALA A 56 0.40 12.82 15.16
CA ALA A 56 -0.46 12.85 13.98
C ALA A 56 -1.88 13.36 14.30
N TYR A 57 -2.46 12.91 15.40
CA TYR A 57 -3.75 13.38 15.91
C TYR A 57 -3.75 14.90 16.14
N ASN A 58 -2.75 15.42 16.84
CA ASN A 58 -2.63 16.86 17.13
C ASN A 58 -2.48 17.69 15.83
N MET A 59 -1.73 17.20 14.84
CA MET A 59 -1.62 17.88 13.55
C MET A 59 -2.98 18.02 12.87
N VAL A 60 -3.79 16.96 12.84
CA VAL A 60 -5.13 17.00 12.23
C VAL A 60 -6.08 17.88 13.05
N LEU A 61 -6.06 17.76 14.38
CA LEU A 61 -6.87 18.55 15.30
C LEU A 61 -6.65 20.06 15.10
N HIS A 62 -5.39 20.46 14.93
CA HIS A 62 -5.00 21.85 14.70
C HIS A 62 -5.04 22.28 13.23
N LYS A 63 -5.79 21.57 12.37
CA LYS A 63 -6.03 21.89 10.96
C LYS A 63 -4.81 21.80 10.05
N PHE A 64 -3.76 21.09 10.45
CA PHE A 64 -2.59 20.78 9.62
C PHE A 64 -2.69 19.43 8.88
N GLY A 65 -3.90 18.92 8.67
CA GLY A 65 -4.14 17.64 7.98
C GLY A 65 -3.64 17.61 6.54
N ASP A 66 -3.72 18.73 5.81
CA ASP A 66 -3.21 18.82 4.44
C ASP A 66 -1.70 18.69 4.36
N LYS A 67 -0.98 19.37 5.29
CA LYS A 67 0.47 19.27 5.42
C LYS A 67 0.90 17.85 5.76
N LEU A 68 0.20 17.21 6.71
CA LEU A 68 0.46 15.82 7.11
C LEU A 68 0.28 14.86 5.93
N TYR A 69 -0.83 14.99 5.19
CA TYR A 69 -1.15 14.12 4.06
C TYR A 69 -0.17 14.29 2.89
N THR A 70 0.13 15.54 2.53
CA THR A 70 1.06 15.86 1.44
C THR A 70 2.49 15.46 1.80
N GLY A 71 2.91 15.69 3.05
CA GLY A 71 4.18 15.21 3.56
C GLY A 71 4.30 13.69 3.48
N PHE A 72 3.28 12.96 3.96
CA PHE A 72 3.23 11.51 3.86
C PHE A 72 3.42 11.00 2.43
N ILE A 73 2.69 11.58 1.46
CA ILE A 73 2.83 11.23 0.05
C ILE A 73 4.25 11.50 -0.46
N ALA A 74 4.82 12.66 -0.12
CA ALA A 74 6.16 13.04 -0.56
C ALA A 74 7.24 12.08 -0.03
N THR A 75 7.24 11.82 1.28
CA THR A 75 8.21 10.91 1.93
C THR A 75 8.09 9.49 1.39
N MET A 76 6.86 8.97 1.25
CA MET A 76 6.63 7.64 0.70
C MET A 76 7.06 7.54 -0.77
N THR A 77 6.77 8.57 -1.57
CA THR A 77 7.21 8.64 -2.98
C THR A 77 8.74 8.60 -3.08
N GLY A 78 9.46 9.29 -2.18
CA GLY A 78 10.92 9.24 -2.08
C GLY A 78 11.44 7.82 -1.89
N HIS A 79 10.95 7.12 -0.86
CA HIS A 79 11.33 5.73 -0.59
C HIS A 79 11.00 4.77 -1.73
N LEU A 80 9.84 4.94 -2.38
CA LEU A 80 9.45 4.08 -3.50
C LEU A 80 10.34 4.28 -4.73
N LYS A 81 10.79 5.51 -4.99
CA LYS A 81 11.77 5.77 -6.05
C LYS A 81 13.12 5.12 -5.75
N GLU A 82 13.57 5.15 -4.50
CA GLU A 82 14.80 4.45 -4.09
C GLU A 82 14.65 2.94 -4.24
N LYS A 83 13.55 2.35 -3.75
CA LYS A 83 13.28 0.91 -3.93
C LYS A 83 13.17 0.54 -5.42
N SER A 84 12.55 1.38 -6.25
CA SER A 84 12.48 1.17 -7.70
C SER A 84 13.88 1.07 -8.32
N LYS A 85 14.81 1.95 -7.95
CA LYS A 85 16.19 1.91 -8.45
C LYS A 85 16.89 0.60 -8.05
N LEU A 86 16.71 0.15 -6.81
CA LEU A 86 17.28 -1.13 -6.34
C LEU A 86 16.72 -2.33 -7.11
N ILE A 87 15.42 -2.34 -7.39
CA ILE A 87 14.75 -3.37 -8.19
C ILE A 87 15.27 -3.35 -9.64
N GLU A 88 15.52 -2.18 -10.21
CA GLU A 88 16.05 -2.06 -11.58
C GLU A 88 17.46 -2.65 -11.73
N VAL A 89 18.28 -2.57 -10.68
CA VAL A 89 19.64 -3.14 -10.62
C VAL A 89 19.61 -4.67 -10.56
N ALA A 90 18.59 -5.28 -9.96
CA ALA A 90 18.43 -6.73 -9.95
C ALA A 90 18.18 -7.28 -11.37
N GLN A 91 18.99 -8.24 -11.81
CA GLN A 91 18.95 -8.81 -13.17
C GLN A 91 18.66 -10.32 -13.14
N GLY A 92 18.06 -10.83 -14.22
CA GLY A 92 17.83 -12.26 -14.40
C GLY A 92 16.87 -12.86 -13.37
N GLY A 93 17.21 -14.05 -12.85
CA GLY A 93 16.34 -14.83 -11.95
C GLY A 93 16.02 -14.16 -10.62
N SER A 94 16.90 -13.29 -10.11
CA SER A 94 16.72 -12.61 -8.81
C SER A 94 15.80 -11.39 -8.86
N PHE A 95 15.45 -10.91 -10.06
CA PHE A 95 14.60 -9.73 -10.23
C PHE A 95 13.22 -9.89 -9.56
N LEU A 96 12.56 -11.04 -9.76
CA LEU A 96 11.24 -11.28 -9.19
C LEU A 96 11.29 -11.46 -7.67
N GLU A 97 12.36 -12.09 -7.16
CA GLU A 97 12.58 -12.26 -5.73
C GLU A 97 12.75 -10.91 -5.04
N GLU A 98 13.58 -10.02 -5.61
CA GLU A 98 13.80 -8.69 -5.06
C GLU A 98 12.53 -7.83 -5.15
N LEU A 99 11.79 -7.89 -6.26
CA LEU A 99 10.50 -7.22 -6.39
C LEU A 99 9.51 -7.69 -5.32
N ASN A 100 9.37 -9.00 -5.13
CA ASN A 100 8.47 -9.57 -4.12
C ASN A 100 8.91 -9.20 -2.70
N LYS A 101 10.21 -9.25 -2.41
CA LYS A 101 10.78 -8.82 -1.13
C LYS A 101 10.43 -7.36 -0.84
N LYS A 102 10.72 -6.45 -1.78
CA LYS A 102 10.46 -5.01 -1.64
C LYS A 102 8.96 -4.71 -1.53
N TRP A 103 8.11 -5.46 -2.22
CA TRP A 103 6.66 -5.37 -2.08
C TRP A 103 6.19 -5.74 -0.66
N ASN A 104 6.71 -6.83 -0.10
CA ASN A 104 6.38 -7.25 1.26
C ASN A 104 6.89 -6.26 2.32
N GLU A 105 8.10 -5.73 2.14
CA GLU A 105 8.64 -4.65 2.99
C GLU A 105 7.73 -3.41 2.94
N HIS A 106 7.29 -3.00 1.75
CA HIS A 106 6.39 -1.85 1.56
C HIS A 106 5.04 -2.06 2.26
N ASN A 107 4.43 -3.24 2.12
CA ASN A 107 3.14 -3.51 2.77
C ASN A 107 3.24 -3.48 4.30
N LYS A 108 4.30 -4.06 4.87
CA LYS A 108 4.54 -3.99 6.33
C LYS A 108 4.73 -2.55 6.80
N ALA A 109 5.52 -1.76 6.07
CA ALA A 109 5.69 -0.34 6.35
C ALA A 109 4.34 0.42 6.27
N LEU A 110 3.54 0.14 5.24
CA LEU A 110 2.25 0.77 5.02
C LEU A 110 1.23 0.44 6.11
N GLU A 111 1.22 -0.79 6.63
CA GLU A 111 0.39 -1.19 7.77
C GLU A 111 0.74 -0.37 9.02
N MET A 112 2.03 -0.29 9.38
CA MET A 112 2.49 0.50 10.51
C MET A 112 2.15 2.00 10.37
N ILE A 113 2.38 2.57 9.17
CA ILE A 113 2.08 3.99 8.92
C ILE A 113 0.58 4.26 8.98
N ARG A 114 -0.25 3.33 8.48
CA ARG A 114 -1.72 3.45 8.57
C ARG A 114 -2.18 3.49 10.02
N ASP A 115 -1.58 2.69 10.90
CA ASP A 115 -1.94 2.68 12.32
C ASP A 115 -1.59 4.01 12.99
N VAL A 116 -0.41 4.57 12.69
CA VAL A 116 0.00 5.92 13.16
C VAL A 116 -0.94 7.01 12.64
N LEU A 117 -1.32 6.94 11.36
CA LEU A 117 -2.12 7.96 10.68
C LEU A 117 -3.63 7.69 10.74
N MET A 118 -4.08 6.77 11.59
CA MET A 118 -5.48 6.30 11.64
C MET A 118 -6.48 7.45 11.82
N TYR A 119 -6.17 8.45 12.64
CA TYR A 119 -7.07 9.58 12.87
C TYR A 119 -7.21 10.49 11.64
N MET A 120 -6.12 10.69 10.89
CA MET A 120 -6.16 11.44 9.62
C MET A 120 -7.07 10.74 8.61
N ASP A 121 -6.97 9.42 8.52
CA ASP A 121 -7.80 8.60 7.62
C ASP A 121 -9.29 8.69 7.94
N ARG A 122 -9.66 8.75 9.22
CA ARG A 122 -11.08 8.80 9.67
C ARG A 122 -11.71 10.20 9.65
N THR A 123 -10.90 11.26 9.62
CA THR A 123 -11.43 12.63 9.77
C THR A 123 -11.07 13.51 8.59
N TYR A 124 -9.78 13.75 8.39
CA TYR A 124 -9.29 14.64 7.35
C TYR A 124 -9.57 14.08 5.95
N VAL A 125 -9.24 12.81 5.70
CA VAL A 125 -9.37 12.19 4.37
C VAL A 125 -10.83 12.17 3.90
N GLU A 126 -11.77 11.82 4.78
CA GLU A 126 -13.21 11.84 4.49
C GLU A 126 -13.68 13.26 4.16
N SER A 127 -13.31 14.24 4.99
CA SER A 127 -13.70 15.64 4.78
C SER A 127 -13.09 16.25 3.50
N ALA A 128 -11.86 15.87 3.16
CA ALA A 128 -11.11 16.38 2.02
C ALA A 128 -11.34 15.57 0.72
N LYS A 129 -12.15 14.49 0.78
CA LYS A 129 -12.40 13.55 -0.34
C LYS A 129 -11.11 13.03 -0.99
N LYS A 130 -10.08 12.79 -0.18
CA LYS A 130 -8.80 12.21 -0.63
C LYS A 130 -8.85 10.68 -0.49
N PRO A 131 -7.96 9.92 -1.17
CA PRO A 131 -7.83 8.49 -0.91
C PRO A 131 -7.27 8.21 0.49
N HIS A 132 -7.72 7.14 1.13
CA HIS A 132 -7.15 6.68 2.40
C HIS A 132 -5.67 6.26 2.25
N VAL A 133 -4.95 6.22 3.38
CA VAL A 133 -3.50 5.92 3.45
C VAL A 133 -3.16 4.63 2.72
N HIS A 134 -3.89 3.54 2.98
CA HIS A 134 -3.63 2.24 2.35
C HIS A 134 -3.81 2.27 0.81
N PRO A 135 -4.98 2.62 0.24
CA PRO A 135 -5.14 2.69 -1.22
C PRO A 135 -4.20 3.73 -1.86
N MET A 136 -3.85 4.81 -1.17
CA MET A 136 -2.83 5.76 -1.63
C MET A 136 -1.45 5.10 -1.72
N GLY A 137 -1.04 4.33 -0.71
CA GLY A 137 0.21 3.56 -0.71
C GLY A 137 0.30 2.54 -1.84
N LEU A 138 -0.81 1.88 -2.19
CA LEU A 138 -0.89 1.00 -3.35
C LEU A 138 -0.76 1.77 -4.67
N SER A 139 -1.43 2.93 -4.80
CA SER A 139 -1.31 3.76 -6.00
C SER A 139 0.11 4.25 -6.20
N LEU A 140 0.75 4.74 -5.14
CA LEU A 140 2.13 5.21 -5.23
C LEU A 140 3.10 4.09 -5.60
N TRP A 141 2.92 2.87 -5.10
CA TRP A 141 3.72 1.72 -5.54
C TRP A 141 3.53 1.44 -7.04
N LYS A 142 2.27 1.40 -7.50
CA LYS A 142 1.96 1.21 -8.92
C LYS A 142 2.62 2.28 -9.79
N ASP A 143 2.55 3.54 -9.37
CA ASP A 143 3.00 4.68 -10.16
C ASP A 143 4.54 4.82 -10.20
N ASN A 144 5.22 4.52 -9.09
CA ASN A 144 6.67 4.72 -8.99
C ASN A 144 7.48 3.45 -9.25
N VAL A 145 6.91 2.25 -9.06
CA VAL A 145 7.63 0.97 -9.24
C VAL A 145 7.10 0.23 -10.47
N VAL A 146 5.83 -0.15 -10.48
CA VAL A 146 5.29 -1.04 -11.53
C VAL A 146 5.18 -0.35 -12.89
N ARG A 147 4.86 0.95 -12.91
CA ARG A 147 4.78 1.76 -14.13
C ARG A 147 6.14 2.26 -14.61
N SER A 148 7.24 1.97 -13.91
CA SER A 148 8.58 2.22 -14.46
C SER A 148 8.75 1.41 -15.76
N PRO A 149 9.07 2.04 -16.90
CA PRO A 149 9.15 1.33 -18.20
C PRO A 149 10.07 0.11 -18.17
N LYS A 150 11.20 0.22 -17.46
CA LYS A 150 12.20 -0.86 -17.35
C LYS A 150 11.72 -2.03 -16.51
N ILE A 151 11.01 -1.74 -15.42
CA ILE A 151 10.46 -2.78 -14.53
C ILE A 151 9.27 -3.45 -15.23
N TYR A 152 8.39 -2.67 -15.85
CA TYR A 152 7.19 -3.16 -16.50
C TYR A 152 7.49 -4.16 -17.63
N SER A 153 8.38 -3.79 -18.56
CA SER A 153 8.75 -4.67 -19.68
C SER A 153 9.39 -5.97 -19.18
N ARG A 154 10.36 -5.86 -18.27
CA ARG A 154 11.07 -7.01 -17.68
C ARG A 154 10.14 -7.94 -16.92
N LEU A 155 9.21 -7.36 -16.16
CA LEU A 155 8.23 -8.11 -15.40
C LEU A 155 7.28 -8.88 -16.31
N LEU A 156 6.84 -8.28 -17.42
CA LEU A 156 6.04 -8.98 -18.42
C LEU A 156 6.82 -10.13 -19.06
N GLU A 157 8.05 -9.88 -19.52
CA GLU A 157 8.90 -10.90 -20.15
C GLU A 157 9.18 -12.07 -19.21
N THR A 158 9.53 -11.77 -17.95
CA THR A 158 9.86 -12.80 -16.95
C THR A 158 8.64 -13.65 -16.59
N LEU A 159 7.45 -13.04 -16.45
CA LEU A 159 6.23 -13.79 -16.21
C LEU A 159 5.86 -14.70 -17.38
N LEU A 160 6.05 -14.24 -18.63
CA LEU A 160 5.83 -15.06 -19.82
C LEU A 160 6.84 -16.22 -19.91
N ASP A 161 8.10 -15.98 -19.56
CA ASP A 161 9.13 -17.00 -19.51
C ASP A 161 8.82 -18.07 -18.45
N LEU A 162 8.40 -17.67 -17.24
CA LEU A 162 7.99 -18.60 -16.19
C LEU A 162 6.80 -19.47 -16.62
N VAL A 163 5.82 -18.93 -17.33
CA VAL A 163 4.68 -19.71 -17.86
C VAL A 163 5.14 -20.69 -18.94
N LYS A 164 6.09 -20.31 -19.79
CA LYS A 164 6.67 -21.22 -20.80
C LYS A 164 7.42 -22.37 -20.12
N LYS A 165 8.27 -22.06 -19.14
CA LYS A 165 9.02 -23.04 -18.34
C LYS A 165 8.11 -24.02 -17.61
N GLU A 166 7.03 -23.53 -17.00
CA GLU A 166 6.04 -24.41 -16.38
C GLU A 166 5.38 -25.36 -17.39
N ARG A 167 5.17 -24.93 -18.63
CA ARG A 167 4.58 -25.75 -19.70
C ARG A 167 5.55 -26.74 -20.31
N THR A 168 6.84 -26.42 -20.38
CA THR A 168 7.89 -27.35 -20.84
C THR A 168 8.26 -28.38 -19.78
N GLY A 169 7.69 -28.29 -18.57
CA GLY A 169 7.94 -29.22 -17.46
C GLY A 169 9.15 -28.84 -16.61
N GLU A 170 9.71 -27.65 -16.79
CA GLU A 170 10.77 -27.13 -15.92
C GLU A 170 10.22 -26.77 -14.54
N VAL A 171 11.04 -26.99 -13.51
CA VAL A 171 10.68 -26.65 -12.14
C VAL A 171 10.76 -25.13 -11.96
N ILE A 172 9.63 -24.51 -11.66
CA ILE A 172 9.52 -23.07 -11.34
C ILE A 172 9.10 -22.84 -9.89
N ASP A 173 9.46 -21.68 -9.33
CA ASP A 173 8.93 -21.24 -8.05
C ASP A 173 7.48 -20.75 -8.18
N ARG A 174 6.55 -21.67 -7.94
CA ARG A 174 5.10 -21.40 -7.92
C ARG A 174 4.68 -20.45 -6.79
N GLY A 175 5.44 -20.39 -5.70
CA GLY A 175 5.19 -19.48 -4.58
C GLY A 175 5.46 -18.04 -4.97
N LEU A 176 6.61 -17.80 -5.60
CA LEU A 176 6.99 -16.48 -6.11
C LEU A 176 6.00 -15.98 -7.16
N LEU A 177 5.64 -16.82 -8.14
CA LEU A 177 4.66 -16.48 -9.17
C LEU A 177 3.30 -16.11 -8.56
N ARG A 178 2.84 -16.87 -7.57
CA ARG A 178 1.60 -16.58 -6.85
C ARG A 178 1.65 -15.23 -6.13
N ASN A 179 2.76 -14.93 -5.44
CA ASN A 179 2.92 -13.69 -4.68
C ASN A 179 2.94 -12.46 -5.60
N VAL A 180 3.67 -12.54 -6.71
CA VAL A 180 3.73 -11.47 -7.72
C VAL A 180 2.36 -11.28 -8.39
N THR A 181 1.66 -12.37 -8.70
CA THR A 181 0.29 -12.29 -9.22
C THR A 181 -0.67 -11.67 -8.21
N LYS A 182 -0.52 -11.98 -6.92
CA LYS A 182 -1.28 -11.36 -5.83
C LYS A 182 -1.03 -9.85 -5.74
N MET A 183 0.23 -9.42 -5.79
CA MET A 183 0.58 -7.99 -5.87
C MET A 183 -0.20 -7.31 -6.99
N PHE A 184 -0.24 -7.88 -8.20
CA PHE A 184 -1.00 -7.29 -9.30
C PHE A 184 -2.51 -7.25 -9.08
N MET A 185 -3.08 -8.24 -8.38
CA MET A 185 -4.48 -8.24 -7.99
C MET A 185 -4.78 -7.09 -7.01
N ASP A 186 -3.87 -6.85 -6.06
CA ASP A 186 -4.00 -5.82 -5.04
C ASP A 186 -3.87 -4.40 -5.63
N LEU A 187 -3.00 -4.21 -6.63
CA LEU A 187 -2.78 -2.92 -7.31
C LEU A 187 -3.89 -2.52 -8.31
N GLY A 188 -4.79 -3.44 -8.65
CA GLY A 188 -5.94 -3.19 -9.52
C GLY A 188 -5.66 -3.30 -11.03
N ASN A 189 -6.24 -4.34 -11.65
CA ASN A 189 -6.77 -4.47 -13.02
C ASN A 189 -6.07 -3.86 -14.27
N LEU A 190 -4.74 -3.81 -14.32
CA LEU A 190 -4.03 -3.67 -15.61
C LEU A 190 -3.32 -4.97 -16.05
N CYS A 191 -2.65 -5.67 -15.13
CA CYS A 191 -1.88 -6.87 -15.50
C CYS A 191 -2.70 -8.14 -15.65
N ILE A 192 -3.81 -8.29 -14.92
CA ILE A 192 -4.69 -9.47 -15.07
C ILE A 192 -5.21 -9.56 -16.51
N ARG A 193 -5.59 -8.45 -17.13
CA ARG A 193 -6.06 -8.45 -18.52
C ARG A 193 -4.97 -8.84 -19.51
N LEU A 194 -3.72 -8.42 -19.29
CA LEU A 194 -2.61 -8.74 -20.20
C LEU A 194 -2.07 -10.15 -20.00
N ILE A 195 -1.97 -10.62 -18.75
CA ILE A 195 -1.61 -12.00 -18.42
C ILE A 195 -2.73 -12.93 -18.88
N LEU A 196 -4.01 -12.62 -18.62
CA LEU A 196 -5.13 -13.38 -19.19
C LEU A 196 -5.13 -13.32 -20.71
N ARG A 197 -4.89 -12.17 -21.34
CA ARG A 197 -4.87 -12.07 -22.80
C ARG A 197 -3.71 -12.85 -23.40
N SER A 198 -2.54 -12.86 -22.77
CA SER A 198 -1.38 -13.64 -23.22
C SER A 198 -1.54 -15.14 -22.95
N LEU A 199 -2.07 -15.51 -21.78
CA LEU A 199 -2.47 -16.89 -21.47
C LEU A 199 -3.56 -17.37 -22.42
N PHE A 200 -4.53 -16.53 -22.77
CA PHE A 200 -5.64 -16.82 -23.66
C PHE A 200 -5.21 -16.87 -25.14
N TRP A 201 -4.33 -15.98 -25.59
CA TRP A 201 -3.70 -16.04 -26.91
C TRP A 201 -2.79 -17.26 -27.06
N MET A 202 -1.99 -17.58 -26.04
CA MET A 202 -1.19 -18.80 -26.05
C MET A 202 -2.06 -20.05 -25.94
N LEU A 203 -3.17 -20.02 -25.19
CA LEU A 203 -4.16 -21.10 -25.18
C LEU A 203 -4.79 -21.27 -26.56
N LEU A 204 -5.17 -20.19 -27.25
CA LEU A 204 -5.69 -20.23 -28.63
C LEU A 204 -4.67 -20.79 -29.63
N LEU A 205 -3.39 -20.42 -29.52
CA LEU A 205 -2.33 -20.95 -30.37
C LEU A 205 -1.97 -22.42 -30.06
N CYS A 206 -2.18 -22.88 -28.81
CA CYS A 206 -1.86 -24.25 -28.38
C CYS A 206 -3.09 -25.18 -28.37
N PHE A 207 -4.29 -24.67 -28.63
CA PHE A 207 -5.52 -25.48 -28.70
C PHE A 207 -5.62 -26.41 -29.91
N THR A 208 -4.54 -26.55 -30.68
CA THR A 208 -4.36 -27.69 -31.56
C THR A 208 -3.88 -28.96 -30.84
N ARG A 209 -3.47 -28.94 -29.55
CA ARG A 209 -3.21 -30.17 -28.78
C ARG A 209 -3.13 -29.97 -27.24
N LEU A 210 -4.13 -30.52 -26.55
CA LEU A 210 -4.13 -31.07 -25.18
C LEU A 210 -4.20 -30.15 -23.91
N SER A 211 -5.23 -30.46 -23.11
CA SER A 211 -5.42 -30.29 -21.65
C SER A 211 -5.88 -28.92 -21.11
N LEU A 212 -7.20 -28.72 -21.14
CA LEU A 212 -7.92 -27.60 -20.52
C LEU A 212 -8.21 -27.78 -19.01
N ARG A 213 -7.93 -28.94 -18.42
CA ARG A 213 -8.54 -29.32 -17.13
C ARG A 213 -7.87 -28.71 -15.90
N SER A 214 -6.60 -28.33 -15.97
CA SER A 214 -5.83 -27.84 -14.80
C SER A 214 -5.88 -26.32 -14.60
N LEU A 215 -6.17 -25.54 -15.64
CA LEU A 215 -6.26 -24.06 -15.54
C LEU A 215 -7.66 -23.56 -15.14
N LEU A 216 -8.71 -24.32 -15.45
CA LEU A 216 -10.09 -23.99 -15.06
C LEU A 216 -10.30 -24.02 -13.54
N SER A 217 -9.62 -24.91 -12.80
CA SER A 217 -9.79 -25.02 -11.34
C SER A 217 -9.23 -23.83 -10.57
N LEU A 218 -8.11 -23.24 -11.00
CA LEU A 218 -7.49 -22.07 -10.36
C LEU A 218 -8.28 -20.77 -10.61
N VAL A 219 -8.87 -20.63 -11.80
CA VAL A 219 -9.65 -19.44 -12.17
C VAL A 219 -11.05 -19.47 -11.57
N ILE A 220 -11.71 -20.64 -11.54
CA ILE A 220 -13.04 -20.78 -10.94
C ILE A 220 -13.00 -20.53 -9.43
N VAL A 221 -11.99 -21.05 -8.70
CA VAL A 221 -11.90 -20.82 -7.24
C VAL A 221 -11.63 -19.34 -6.90
N GLY A 222 -10.91 -18.60 -7.75
CA GLY A 222 -10.67 -17.17 -7.57
C GLY A 222 -11.90 -16.29 -7.83
N ILE A 223 -12.74 -16.67 -8.81
CA ILE A 223 -13.95 -15.89 -9.17
C ILE A 223 -15.09 -16.13 -8.18
N THR A 224 -15.27 -17.36 -7.68
CA THR A 224 -16.39 -17.68 -6.77
C THR A 224 -16.25 -17.01 -5.40
N ARG A 225 -15.01 -16.77 -4.91
CA ARG A 225 -14.78 -16.09 -3.62
C ARG A 225 -15.07 -14.58 -3.64
N ARG A 226 -15.11 -13.93 -4.80
CA ARG A 226 -15.50 -12.51 -4.92
C ARG A 226 -17.01 -12.30 -5.03
N LYS A 227 -17.78 -13.33 -5.43
CA LYS A 227 -19.24 -13.22 -5.56
C LYS A 227 -19.99 -13.45 -4.24
N LEU A 228 -19.33 -14.03 -3.22
CA LEU A 228 -19.89 -14.28 -1.88
C LEU A 228 -19.55 -13.21 -0.83
N ARG A 229 -18.85 -12.12 -1.20
CA ARG A 229 -18.50 -11.04 -0.26
C ARG A 229 -19.23 -9.71 -0.54
N ASN A 230 -20.15 -9.70 -1.49
CA ASN A 230 -21.01 -8.56 -1.84
C ASN A 230 -22.50 -8.96 -1.82
N VAL A 231 -22.89 -9.89 -0.94
CA VAL A 231 -24.27 -10.10 -0.49
C VAL A 231 -24.26 -10.08 1.03
#